data_AF-A0A3C0EF62-F1
#
_entry.id   AF-A0A3C0EF62-F1
#
_cell.length_a   1.000
_cell.length_b   1.000
_cell.length_c   1.000
_cell.angle_alpha   90.00
_cell.angle_beta   90.00
_cell.angle_gamma   90.00
#
_symmetry.space_group_name_H-M   'P 1'
#
loop_
_entity.id
_entity.type
_entity.pdbx_description
1 polymer ?
#
loop_
_entity_poly.entity_id
_entity_poly.type
_entity_poly.pdbx_seq_one_letter_code
_entity_poly.pdbx_strand_id
1 'polypeptide(L)'
;NLSRAVDAIFEHPEAPHTVDSLADEAIMSRSVFAKRFQAAFDSTPISFLHDMRLRRAAEHLRQKGETSVEQIARRVGFNSRSHFSRAF
;
A
#
# COMPACT_ATOMS: atom_id res chain seq x y z
N ASN A 1 -7.30 0.89 -17.08
CA ASN A 1 -6.26 0.03 -16.50
C ASN A 1 -5.63 0.52 -15.20
N LEU A 2 -5.57 1.84 -14.90
CA LEU A 2 -5.12 2.28 -13.57
C LEU A 2 -5.97 1.67 -12.43
N SER A 3 -7.27 1.48 -12.67
CA SER A 3 -8.16 0.78 -11.75
C SER A 3 -7.63 -0.58 -11.31
N ARG A 4 -7.06 -1.39 -12.21
CA ARG A 4 -6.53 -2.73 -11.86
C ARG A 4 -5.40 -2.66 -10.83
N ALA A 5 -4.47 -1.71 -10.99
CA ALA A 5 -3.41 -1.50 -10.02
C ALA A 5 -3.95 -1.01 -8.67
N VAL A 6 -4.98 -0.15 -8.71
CA VAL A 6 -5.65 0.35 -7.51
C VAL A 6 -6.41 -0.76 -6.80
N ASP A 7 -7.12 -1.60 -7.54
CA ASP A 7 -7.82 -2.78 -7.04
C ASP A 7 -6.82 -3.74 -6.38
N ALA A 8 -5.67 -4.01 -7.01
CA ALA A 8 -4.61 -4.82 -6.41
C ALA A 8 -4.07 -4.25 -5.09
N ILE A 9 -3.94 -2.92 -4.98
CA ILE A 9 -3.58 -2.23 -3.72
C ILE A 9 -4.69 -2.37 -2.68
N PHE A 10 -5.96 -2.28 -3.09
CA PHE A 10 -7.10 -2.40 -2.17
C PHE A 10 -7.34 -3.82 -1.72
N GLU A 11 -7.21 -4.83 -2.58
CA GLU A 11 -7.45 -6.23 -2.22
C GLU A 11 -6.32 -6.74 -1.32
N HIS A 12 -5.07 -6.48 -1.72
CA HIS A 12 -3.87 -7.03 -1.08
C HIS A 12 -2.79 -5.98 -0.79
N PRO A 13 -3.04 -4.96 0.05
CA PRO A 13 -2.04 -3.97 0.41
C PRO A 13 -0.84 -4.58 1.14
N GLU A 14 -0.99 -5.72 1.79
CA GLU A 14 0.09 -6.44 2.46
C GLU A 14 1.12 -7.04 1.48
N ALA A 15 0.74 -7.23 0.21
CA ALA A 15 1.60 -7.81 -0.81
C ALA A 15 2.82 -6.90 -1.10
N PRO A 16 3.96 -7.47 -1.56
CA PRO A 16 5.19 -6.73 -1.83
C PRO A 16 5.11 -5.92 -3.14
N HIS A 17 4.08 -5.07 -3.27
CA HIS A 17 3.84 -4.24 -4.45
C HIS A 17 5.02 -3.31 -4.72
N THR A 18 5.45 -3.28 -5.98
CA THR A 18 6.44 -2.35 -6.52
C THR A 18 5.81 -1.51 -7.61
N VAL A 19 6.51 -0.46 -8.06
CA VAL A 19 6.02 0.32 -9.20
C VAL A 19 5.92 -0.56 -10.45
N ASP A 20 6.85 -1.50 -10.61
CA ASP A 20 6.87 -2.46 -11.72
C ASP A 20 5.68 -3.44 -11.65
N SER A 21 5.43 -4.07 -10.49
CA SER A 21 4.31 -5.01 -10.37
C SER A 21 2.96 -4.34 -10.61
N LEU A 22 2.78 -3.11 -10.14
CA LEU A 22 1.56 -2.34 -10.35
C LEU A 22 1.42 -1.83 -11.79
N ALA A 23 2.54 -1.53 -12.45
CA ALA A 23 2.55 -1.18 -13.86
C ALA A 23 2.15 -2.38 -14.74
N ASP A 24 2.60 -3.58 -14.37
CA ASP A 24 2.21 -4.84 -15.02
C ASP A 24 0.70 -5.10 -14.87
N GLU A 25 0.15 -4.93 -13.67
CA GLU A 25 -1.31 -5.01 -13.44
C GLU A 25 -2.10 -3.99 -14.27
N ALA A 26 -1.52 -2.80 -14.46
CA ALA A 26 -2.10 -1.75 -15.30
C ALA A 26 -1.82 -1.94 -16.81
N ILE A 27 -1.07 -2.97 -17.22
CA ILE A 27 -0.66 -3.22 -18.62
C ILE A 27 -0.03 -1.94 -19.20
N MET A 28 0.94 -1.38 -18.48
CA MET A 28 1.65 -0.16 -18.86
C MET A 28 3.13 -0.33 -18.58
N SER A 29 3.98 0.32 -19.37
CA SER A 29 5.37 0.50 -18.96
C SER A 29 5.44 1.26 -17.63
N ARG A 30 6.42 0.93 -16.78
CA ARG A 30 6.68 1.58 -15.49
C ARG A 30 6.62 3.12 -15.52
N SER A 31 7.25 3.76 -16.50
CA SER A 31 7.31 5.23 -16.61
C SER A 31 5.95 5.86 -16.94
N VAL A 32 5.23 5.29 -17.90
CA VAL A 32 3.87 5.71 -18.27
C VAL A 32 2.91 5.51 -17.09
N PHE A 33 3.00 4.36 -16.41
CA PHE A 33 2.20 4.07 -15.23
C PHE A 33 2.43 5.10 -14.13
N ALA A 34 3.68 5.33 -13.72
CA ALA A 34 4.00 6.27 -12.65
C ALA A 34 3.51 7.69 -12.95
N LYS A 35 3.71 8.17 -14.19
CA LYS A 35 3.24 9.51 -14.61
C LYS A 35 1.72 9.62 -14.60
N ARG A 36 1.02 8.60 -15.12
CA ARG A 36 -0.45 8.59 -15.16
C ARG A 36 -1.06 8.44 -13.77
N PHE A 37 -0.48 7.61 -12.91
CA PHE A 37 -0.92 7.43 -11.55
C PHE A 37 -0.78 8.75 -10.76
N GLN A 38 0.39 9.39 -10.82
CA GLN A 38 0.62 10.68 -10.17
C GLN A 38 -0.37 11.75 -10.67
N ALA A 39 -0.64 11.81 -11.97
CA ALA A 39 -1.60 12.77 -12.53
C ALA A 39 -3.06 12.47 -12.11
N ALA A 40 -3.39 11.23 -11.79
CA ALA A 40 -4.75 10.82 -11.41
C ALA A 40 -5.03 10.90 -9.91
N PHE A 41 -4.02 10.66 -9.08
CA PHE A 41 -4.17 10.50 -7.62
C PHE A 41 -3.36 11.52 -6.80
N ASP A 42 -2.67 12.46 -7.46
CA ASP A 42 -1.74 13.42 -6.84
C ASP A 42 -0.70 12.79 -5.90
N SER A 43 -0.42 11.50 -6.09
CA SER A 43 0.50 10.72 -5.26
C SER A 43 1.21 9.65 -6.09
N THR A 44 2.40 9.24 -5.66
CA THR A 44 3.08 8.12 -6.31
C THR A 44 2.39 6.81 -5.95
N PRO A 45 2.48 5.75 -6.78
CA PRO A 45 1.88 4.45 -6.45
C PRO A 45 2.31 3.89 -5.09
N ILE A 46 3.58 4.08 -4.72
CA ILE A 46 4.13 3.58 -3.45
C ILE A 46 3.67 4.44 -2.26
N SER A 47 3.61 5.76 -2.43
CA SER A 47 3.06 6.65 -1.40
C SER A 47 1.59 6.36 -1.15
N PHE A 48 0.81 6.15 -2.21
CA PHE A 48 -0.60 5.76 -2.10
C PHE A 48 -0.79 4.43 -1.37
N LEU A 49 0.00 3.40 -1.72
CA LEU A 49 0.01 2.13 -1.01
C LEU A 49 0.36 2.30 0.47
N HIS A 50 1.37 3.12 0.77
CA HIS A 50 1.81 3.37 2.13
C HIS A 50 0.68 3.97 2.98
N ASP A 51 -0.02 4.98 2.46
CA ASP A 51 -1.17 5.59 3.13
C ASP A 51 -2.31 4.59 3.35
N MET A 52 -2.54 3.70 2.38
CA MET A 52 -3.52 2.61 2.52
C MET A 52 -3.17 1.67 3.68
N ARG A 53 -1.90 1.27 3.77
CA ARG A 53 -1.41 0.39 4.86
C ARG A 53 -1.58 1.03 6.23
N LEU A 54 -1.30 2.34 6.34
CA LEU A 54 -1.49 3.08 7.60
C LEU A 54 -2.95 3.20 7.99
N ARG A 55 -3.86 3.46 7.03
CA ARG A 55 -5.30 3.49 7.29
C ARG A 55 -5.81 2.14 7.81
N ARG A 56 -5.40 1.04 7.17
CA ARG A 56 -5.72 -0.33 7.65
C ARG A 56 -5.13 -0.64 9.02
N ALA A 57 -3.89 -0.20 9.28
CA ALA A 57 -3.28 -0.38 10.59
C ALA A 57 -4.06 0.37 11.68
N ALA A 58 -4.49 1.60 11.40
CA ALA A 58 -5.32 2.39 12.29
C ALA A 58 -6.70 1.73 12.54
N GLU A 59 -7.30 1.09 11.53
CA GLU A 59 -8.52 0.30 11.70
C GLU A 59 -8.31 -0.91 12.61
N HIS A 60 -7.24 -1.67 12.41
CA HIS A 60 -6.89 -2.80 13.28
C HIS A 60 -6.61 -2.37 14.71
N LEU A 61 -5.90 -1.24 14.92
CA LEU A 61 -5.61 -0.70 16.25
C LEU A 61 -6.87 -0.26 17.00
N ARG A 62 -7.95 0.11 16.30
CA ARG A 62 -9.24 0.48 16.92
C ARG A 62 -10.08 -0.74 17.30
N GLN A 63 -9.85 -1.90 16.68
CA GLN A 63 -10.58 -3.13 17.00
C GLN A 63 -10.10 -3.65 18.36
N LYS A 64 -11.03 -3.86 19.30
CA LYS A 64 -10.70 -4.43 20.62
C LYS A 64 -10.29 -5.90 20.44
N GLY A 65 -9.00 -6.17 20.62
CA GLY A 65 -8.41 -7.50 20.59
C GLY A 65 -6.90 -7.42 20.87
N GLU A 66 -6.35 -8.46 21.50
CA GLU A 66 -4.94 -8.55 21.93
C GLU A 66 -3.97 -8.80 20.75
N THR A 67 -4.09 -8.05 19.66
CA THR A 67 -3.11 -8.11 18.57
C THR A 67 -2.02 -7.07 18.84
N SER A 68 -0.78 -7.51 18.98
CA SER A 68 0.34 -6.61 19.23
C SER A 68 0.57 -5.68 18.03
N VAL A 69 1.10 -4.48 18.28
CA VAL A 69 1.47 -3.52 17.21
C VAL A 69 2.38 -4.14 16.16
N GLU A 70 3.26 -5.06 16.56
CA GLU A 70 4.14 -5.78 15.65
C GLU A 70 3.38 -6.76 14.75
N GLN A 71 2.38 -7.45 15.28
CA GLN A 71 1.50 -8.32 14.48
C GLN A 71 0.67 -7.48 13.48
N ILE A 72 0.18 -6.31 13.90
CA ILE A 72 -0.55 -5.39 13.01
C ILE A 72 0.37 -4.89 11.88
N ALA A 73 1.59 -4.45 12.21
CA ALA A 73 2.56 -3.99 11.24
C ALA A 73 2.86 -5.06 10.17
N ARG A 74 3.07 -6.32 10.58
CA ARG A 74 3.23 -7.43 9.63
C ARG A 74 1.98 -7.66 8.78
N ARG A 75 0.80 -7.63 9.39
CA ARG A 75 -0.48 -7.88 8.72
C ARG A 75 -0.81 -6.85 7.63
N VAL A 76 -0.35 -5.62 7.80
CA VAL A 76 -0.54 -4.55 6.81
C VAL A 76 0.65 -4.38 5.86
N GLY A 77 1.63 -5.30 5.86
CA GLY A 77 2.74 -5.30 4.89
C GLY A 77 3.95 -4.45 5.26
N PHE A 78 4.12 -4.08 6.54
CA PHE A 78 5.38 -3.49 7.02
C PHE A 78 6.34 -4.60 7.47
N ASN A 79 7.55 -4.59 6.90
CA ASN A 79 8.59 -5.58 7.19
C ASN A 79 9.18 -5.47 8.61
N SER A 80 8.96 -4.36 9.33
CA SER A 80 9.41 -4.22 10.72
C SER A 80 8.60 -3.20 11.52
N ARG A 81 8.57 -3.37 12.85
CA ARG A 81 7.97 -2.40 13.79
C ARG A 81 8.62 -1.03 13.68
N SER A 82 9.94 -0.96 13.53
CA SER A 82 10.66 0.31 13.42
C SER A 82 10.33 1.07 12.14
N HIS A 83 10.09 0.36 11.03
CA HIS A 83 9.63 0.98 9.79
C HIS A 83 8.19 1.49 9.95
N PHE A 84 7.32 0.68 10.56
CA PHE A 84 5.95 1.06 10.88
C PHE A 84 5.86 2.30 11.80
N SER A 85 6.62 2.35 12.90
CA SER A 85 6.59 3.47 13.85
C SER A 85 7.14 4.80 13.30
N ARG A 86 7.90 4.79 12.19
CA ARG A 86 8.32 6.02 11.50
C ARG A 86 7.29 6.50 10.48
N ALA A 87 6.49 5.57 10.00
CA ALA A 87 5.50 5.76 8.97
C ALA A 87 4.14 6.22 9.54
N PHE A 88 3.77 5.68 10.69
CA PHE A 88 2.59 6.06 11.48
C PHE A 88 2.87 7.33 12.30
#